data_AF-A0A3C1PKF3-F1
#
_entry.id   AF-A0A3C1PKF3-F1
#
_cell.length_a   1.000
_cell.length_b   1.000
_cell.length_c   1.000
_cell.angle_alpha   90.00
_cell.angle_beta   90.00
_cell.angle_gamma   90.00
#
_symmetry.space_group_name_H-M   'P 1'
#
loop_
_entity.id
_entity.type
_entity.pdbx_description
1 polymer ?
#
loop_
_entity_poly.entity_id
_entity_poly.type
_entity_poly.pdbx_seq_one_letter_code
_entity_poly.pdbx_strand_id
1 'polypeptide(L)'
;MDLNFSFKKNKNRTMKRPPQIPLNQFQLAILLNDDEKQFYNAVLAENVFCRSCAGSVAKGVTVTEIHLTDLNDLLVRGNCKVCKGLVARTFEFGDKKAFYDRAMKFRKDIS
;
A
#
# COMPACT_ATOMS: atom_id res chain seq x y z
N MET A 1 25.63 -43.81 26.79
CA MET A 1 24.39 -43.08 27.15
C MET A 1 24.14 -42.08 26.04
N ASP A 2 23.42 -42.52 25.01
CA ASP A 2 23.19 -41.74 23.80
C ASP A 2 22.00 -40.80 24.02
N LEU A 3 22.29 -39.50 24.07
CA LEU A 3 21.26 -38.47 24.11
C LEU A 3 20.72 -38.27 22.69
N ASN A 4 19.64 -39.00 22.38
CA ASN A 4 18.85 -38.80 21.17
C ASN A 4 18.21 -37.40 21.18
N PHE A 5 18.86 -36.44 20.52
CA PHE A 5 18.30 -35.12 20.22
C PHE A 5 17.30 -35.24 19.07
N SER A 6 16.01 -35.28 19.40
CA SER A 6 14.93 -35.29 18.42
C SER A 6 14.80 -33.91 17.76
N PHE A 7 15.34 -33.75 16.55
CA PHE A 7 15.08 -32.59 15.71
C PHE A 7 13.63 -32.64 15.22
N LYS A 8 12.74 -31.88 15.88
CA LYS A 8 11.42 -31.58 15.34
C LYS A 8 11.62 -30.78 14.04
N LYS A 9 11.30 -31.41 12.90
CA LYS A 9 11.23 -30.76 11.59
C LYS A 9 10.22 -29.61 11.67
N ASN A 10 10.69 -28.38 11.76
CA ASN A 10 9.87 -27.20 11.55
C ASN A 10 9.40 -27.23 10.09
N LYS A 11 8.12 -27.53 9.88
CA LYS A 11 7.46 -27.37 8.58
C LYS A 11 7.60 -25.89 8.22
N ASN A 12 8.40 -25.58 7.20
CA ASN A 12 8.38 -24.27 6.53
C ASN A 12 6.95 -24.00 6.06
N ARG A 13 6.14 -23.36 6.91
CA ARG A 13 4.91 -22.69 6.48
C ARG A 13 5.38 -21.44 5.75
N THR A 14 5.55 -21.53 4.45
CA THR A 14 5.56 -20.34 3.60
C THR A 14 4.26 -19.59 3.89
N MET A 15 4.36 -18.47 4.61
CA MET A 15 3.20 -17.60 4.82
C MET A 15 2.74 -17.15 3.43
N LYS A 16 1.60 -17.67 2.99
CA LYS A 16 0.99 -17.21 1.73
C LYS A 16 0.69 -15.73 1.92
N ARG A 17 1.37 -14.88 1.16
CA ARG A 17 1.09 -13.46 1.18
C ARG A 17 -0.34 -13.23 0.68
N PRO A 18 -1.09 -12.31 1.30
CA PRO A 18 -2.45 -12.05 0.89
C PRO A 18 -2.46 -11.41 -0.51
N PRO A 19 -3.52 -11.61 -1.31
CA PRO A 19 -3.59 -11.04 -2.65
C PRO A 19 -3.66 -9.51 -2.61
N GLN A 20 -3.27 -8.85 -3.70
CA GLN A 20 -3.52 -7.42 -3.85
C GLN A 20 -5.03 -7.17 -3.98
N ILE A 21 -5.53 -6.10 -3.35
CA ILE A 21 -6.95 -5.75 -3.38
C ILE A 21 -7.09 -4.38 -4.04
N PRO A 22 -7.85 -4.25 -5.15
CA PRO A 22 -8.21 -2.94 -5.67
C PRO A 22 -9.14 -2.23 -4.69
N LEU A 23 -8.89 -0.94 -4.45
CA LEU A 23 -9.66 -0.11 -3.55
C LEU A 23 -10.38 0.99 -4.33
N ASN A 24 -11.65 1.21 -3.99
CA ASN A 24 -12.34 2.46 -4.33
C ASN A 24 -12.08 3.53 -3.25
N GLN A 25 -12.55 4.76 -3.49
CA GLN A 25 -12.34 5.90 -2.59
C GLN A 25 -12.99 5.69 -1.21
N PHE A 26 -14.16 5.04 -1.15
CA PHE A 26 -14.83 4.76 0.12
C PHE A 26 -14.05 3.76 0.98
N GLN A 27 -13.54 2.69 0.35
CA GLN A 27 -12.71 1.69 1.03
C GLN A 27 -11.38 2.30 1.52
N LEU A 28 -10.76 3.16 0.70
CA LEU A 28 -9.57 3.90 1.11
C LEU A 28 -9.85 4.79 2.34
N ALA A 29 -10.98 5.51 2.35
CA ALA A 29 -11.33 6.41 3.45
C ALA A 29 -11.57 5.69 4.79
N ILE A 30 -11.96 4.41 4.74
CA ILE A 30 -12.10 3.54 5.93
C ILE A 30 -10.73 3.07 6.43
N LEU A 31 -9.77 2.80 5.52
CA LEU A 31 -8.44 2.31 5.88
C LEU A 31 -7.55 3.40 6.51
N LEU A 32 -7.62 4.61 5.97
CA LEU A 32 -6.78 5.72 6.43
C LEU A 32 -7.39 6.41 7.66
N ASN A 33 -6.55 6.72 8.66
CA ASN A 33 -6.91 7.72 9.67
C ASN A 33 -6.73 9.15 9.13
N ASP A 34 -7.06 10.16 9.93
CA ASP A 34 -7.06 11.55 9.45
C ASP A 34 -5.65 12.06 9.10
N ASP A 35 -4.63 11.72 9.88
CA ASP A 35 -3.24 12.08 9.60
C ASP A 35 -2.73 11.41 8.30
N GLU A 36 -3.06 10.13 8.10
CA GLU A 36 -2.71 9.38 6.90
C GLU A 36 -3.45 9.92 5.67
N LYS A 37 -4.71 10.34 5.81
CA LYS A 37 -5.46 11.03 4.73
C LYS A 37 -4.80 12.35 4.36
N GLN A 38 -4.42 13.16 5.35
CA GLN A 38 -3.74 14.44 5.11
C GLN A 38 -2.41 14.21 4.39
N PHE A 39 -1.59 13.26 4.88
CA PHE A 39 -0.32 12.90 4.25
C PHE A 39 -0.52 12.38 2.82
N TYR A 40 -1.47 11.47 2.62
CA TYR A 40 -1.84 10.93 1.31
C TYR A 40 -2.19 12.05 0.32
N ASN A 41 -3.06 12.98 0.74
CA ASN A 41 -3.49 14.09 -0.09
C ASN A 41 -2.35 15.07 -0.41
N ALA A 42 -1.52 15.41 0.59
CA ALA A 42 -0.36 16.27 0.40
C ALA A 42 0.64 15.66 -0.60
N VAL A 43 0.93 14.36 -0.47
CA VAL A 43 1.83 13.67 -1.39
C VAL A 43 1.29 13.67 -2.81
N LEU A 44 -0.01 13.38 -3.02
CA LEU A 44 -0.58 13.37 -4.37
C LEU A 44 -0.76 14.76 -4.98
N ALA A 45 -0.78 15.81 -4.17
CA ALA A 45 -0.89 17.20 -4.64
C ALA A 45 0.42 17.68 -5.28
N GLU A 46 1.58 17.30 -4.72
CA GLU A 46 2.86 17.89 -5.14
C GLU A 46 4.10 17.00 -4.97
N ASN A 47 3.99 15.83 -4.35
CA ASN A 47 5.14 14.99 -3.97
C ASN A 47 5.15 13.61 -4.68
N VAL A 48 4.68 13.59 -5.93
CA VAL A 48 4.85 12.44 -6.83
C VAL A 48 5.81 12.82 -7.95
N PHE A 49 6.87 12.04 -8.16
CA PHE A 49 7.79 12.26 -9.25
C PHE A 49 7.14 11.87 -10.59
N CYS A 50 7.21 12.78 -11.56
CA CYS A 50 6.78 12.55 -12.93
C CYS A 50 8.00 12.54 -13.86
N ARG A 51 8.28 11.37 -14.44
CA ARG A 51 9.39 11.21 -15.38
C ARG A 51 9.29 12.13 -16.59
N SER A 52 8.10 12.32 -17.15
CA SER A 52 7.88 13.16 -18.33
C SER A 52 8.08 14.65 -18.05
N CYS A 53 7.86 15.11 -16.82
CA CYS A 53 8.16 16.48 -16.40
C CYS A 53 9.58 16.63 -15.84
N ALA A 54 10.32 15.52 -15.67
CA ALA A 54 11.61 15.46 -14.99
C ALA A 54 11.60 16.11 -13.59
N GLY A 55 10.49 15.97 -12.85
CA GLY A 55 10.31 16.60 -11.55
C GLY A 55 9.01 16.20 -10.87
N SER A 56 8.70 16.85 -9.75
CA SER A 56 7.45 16.60 -9.01
C SER A 56 6.21 17.10 -9.76
N VAL A 57 5.06 16.47 -9.51
CA VAL A 57 3.77 16.86 -10.10
C VAL A 57 3.29 18.22 -9.61
N ALA A 58 3.59 19.31 -10.33
CA ALA A 58 3.24 20.67 -9.90
C ALA A 58 1.72 20.96 -9.78
N LYS A 59 0.84 20.12 -10.35
CA LYS A 59 -0.63 20.24 -10.26
C LYS A 59 -1.29 18.98 -9.69
N GLY A 60 -0.49 18.10 -9.10
CA GLY A 60 -0.93 16.82 -8.55
C GLY A 60 -1.25 15.74 -9.58
N VAL A 61 -1.84 14.67 -9.07
CA VAL A 61 -2.15 13.44 -9.80
C VAL A 61 -3.66 13.28 -10.01
N THR A 62 -4.09 12.91 -11.22
CA THR A 62 -5.41 12.30 -11.44
C THR A 62 -5.27 10.81 -11.13
N VAL A 63 -5.82 10.37 -10.00
CA VAL A 63 -5.76 8.97 -9.56
C VAL A 63 -6.71 8.13 -10.40
N THR A 64 -6.22 7.01 -10.94
CA THR A 64 -7.00 6.05 -11.73
C THR A 64 -7.16 4.71 -11.02
N GLU A 65 -6.16 4.32 -10.22
CA GLU A 65 -6.18 3.04 -9.49
C GLU A 65 -5.56 3.19 -8.11
N ILE A 66 -6.12 2.48 -7.14
CA ILE A 66 -5.58 2.33 -5.80
C ILE A 66 -5.61 0.85 -5.46
N HIS A 67 -4.52 0.33 -4.89
CA HIS A 67 -4.43 -1.06 -4.47
C HIS A 67 -3.86 -1.16 -3.06
N LEU A 68 -4.45 -2.02 -2.23
CA LEU A 68 -3.80 -2.53 -1.01
C LEU A 68 -2.87 -3.69 -1.43
N THR A 69 -1.57 -3.53 -1.23
CA THR A 69 -0.55 -4.50 -1.64
C THR A 69 -0.54 -5.73 -0.74
N ASP A 70 0.18 -6.77 -1.16
CA ASP A 70 0.43 -7.99 -0.37
C ASP A 70 1.24 -7.74 0.91
N LEU A 71 1.86 -6.56 1.04
CA LEU A 71 2.55 -6.07 2.24
C LEU A 71 1.70 -5.13 3.09
N ASN A 72 0.42 -4.93 2.73
CA ASN A 72 -0.47 -3.93 3.33
C ASN A 72 0.04 -2.48 3.14
N ASP A 73 0.66 -2.19 2.01
CA ASP A 73 0.93 -0.82 1.56
C ASP A 73 -0.16 -0.33 0.63
N LEU A 74 -0.18 0.98 0.34
CA LEU A 74 -1.05 1.52 -0.71
C LEU A 74 -0.24 1.83 -1.96
N LEU A 75 -0.59 1.19 -3.06
CA LEU A 75 -0.10 1.54 -4.40
C LEU A 75 -1.14 2.38 -5.12
N VAL A 76 -0.77 3.61 -5.46
CA VAL A 76 -1.59 4.53 -6.25
C VAL A 76 -1.00 4.66 -7.65
N ARG A 77 -1.84 4.55 -8.67
CA ARG A 77 -1.50 4.87 -10.06
C ARG A 77 -2.41 5.95 -10.61
N GLY A 78 -1.89 6.71 -11.55
CA GLY A 78 -2.63 7.78 -12.19
C GLY A 78 -1.82 8.52 -13.23
N ASN A 79 -2.26 9.74 -13.52
CA ASN A 79 -1.65 10.61 -14.51
C ASN A 79 -1.26 11.95 -13.89
N CYS A 80 -0.08 12.46 -14.23
CA CYS A 80 0.30 13.83 -13.93
C CYS A 80 -0.71 14.80 -14.54
N LYS A 81 -1.27 15.73 -13.76
CA LYS A 81 -2.28 16.67 -14.29
C LYS A 81 -1.72 17.64 -15.32
N VAL A 82 -0.40 17.85 -15.36
CA VAL A 82 0.31 18.72 -16.31
C VAL A 82 0.52 18.03 -17.65
N CYS A 83 1.34 16.97 -17.70
CA CYS A 83 1.76 16.34 -18.96
C CYS A 83 0.95 15.09 -19.34
N LYS A 84 0.02 14.65 -18.48
CA LYS A 84 -0.76 13.41 -18.62
C LYS A 84 0.06 12.11 -18.59
N GLY A 85 1.37 12.20 -18.41
CA GLY A 85 2.25 11.06 -18.23
C GLY A 85 1.86 10.20 -17.02
N LEU A 86 2.06 8.89 -17.15
CA LEU A 86 1.77 7.93 -16.10
C LEU A 86 2.68 8.15 -14.89
N VAL A 87 2.09 8.05 -13.71
CA VAL A 87 2.79 8.14 -12.43
C VAL A 87 2.29 7.05 -11.49
N ALA A 88 3.16 6.62 -10.58
CA ALA A 88 2.82 5.69 -9.51
C ALA A 88 3.49 6.12 -8.21
N ARG A 89 2.81 5.88 -7.09
CA ARG A 89 3.34 6.13 -5.75
C ARG A 89 2.93 5.00 -4.81
N THR A 90 3.90 4.47 -4.08
CA THR A 90 3.65 3.57 -2.95
C THR A 90 3.69 4.37 -1.66
N PHE A 91 2.73 4.11 -0.77
CA PHE A 91 2.73 4.57 0.61
C PHE A 91 3.01 3.38 1.51
N GLU A 92 4.18 3.39 2.13
CA GLU A 92 4.70 2.32 3.00
C GLU A 92 4.02 2.33 4.38
N PHE A 93 2.69 2.27 4.39
CA PHE A 93 1.92 2.22 5.63
C PHE A 93 1.90 0.83 6.27
N GLY A 94 2.24 -0.22 5.52
CA GLY A 94 2.26 -1.60 6.02
C GLY A 94 3.19 -1.80 7.23
N ASP A 95 4.26 -1.02 7.32
CA ASP A 95 5.20 -1.05 8.44
C ASP A 95 4.65 -0.36 9.71
N LYS A 96 3.58 0.43 9.59
CA LYS A 96 2.91 1.05 10.73
C LYS A 96 1.91 0.06 11.32
N LYS A 97 2.21 -0.47 12.51
CA LYS A 97 1.35 -1.45 13.21
C LYS A 97 -0.14 -1.09 13.20
N ALA A 98 -0.48 0.17 13.50
CA ALA A 98 -1.87 0.62 13.54
C ALA A 98 -2.57 0.53 12.17
N PHE A 99 -1.88 0.87 11.09
CA PHE A 99 -2.41 0.72 9.74
C PHE A 99 -2.50 -0.75 9.34
N TYR A 100 -1.45 -1.52 9.61
CA TYR A 100 -1.41 -2.97 9.36
C TYR A 100 -2.61 -3.68 9.99
N ASP A 101 -2.93 -3.38 11.25
CA ASP A 101 -4.07 -3.98 11.96
C ASP A 101 -5.42 -3.63 11.28
N ARG A 102 -5.59 -2.38 10.81
CA ARG A 102 -6.77 -1.97 10.02
C ARG A 102 -6.84 -2.67 8.67
N ALA A 103 -5.71 -2.76 7.95
CA ALA A 103 -5.63 -3.44 6.66
C ALA A 103 -5.95 -4.93 6.77
N MET A 104 -5.43 -5.61 7.80
CA MET A 104 -5.74 -7.01 8.07
C MET A 104 -7.19 -7.23 8.47
N LYS A 105 -7.79 -6.30 9.24
CA LYS A 105 -9.24 -6.35 9.52
C LYS A 105 -10.04 -6.20 8.22
N PHE A 106 -9.75 -5.17 7.44
CA PHE A 106 -10.41 -4.91 6.15
C PHE A 106 -10.36 -6.14 5.22
N ARG A 107 -9.19 -6.81 5.12
CA ARG A 107 -9.03 -8.05 4.34
C ARG A 107 -9.99 -9.16 4.77
N LYS A 108 -10.24 -9.30 6.07
CA LYS A 108 -11.19 -10.30 6.60
C LYS A 108 -12.64 -9.90 6.36
N ASP A 109 -12.93 -8.61 6.37
CA ASP A 109 -14.30 -8.11 6.20
C ASP A 109 -14.80 -8.23 4.74
N ILE A 110 -13.88 -8.31 3.78
CA ILE A 110 -14.21 -8.44 2.34
C ILE A 110 -13.95 -9.84 1.77
N SER A 111 -13.35 -10.75 2.55
CA SER A 111 -13.04 -12.13 2.15
C SER A 111 -14.24 -13.05 2.25
#